data_AF-A0A9P9QWW9-F1
#
_entry.id   AF-A0A9P9QWW9-F1
#
_cell.length_a   1.000
_cell.length_b   1.000
_cell.length_c   1.000
_cell.angle_alpha   90.00
_cell.angle_beta   90.00
_cell.angle_gamma   90.00
#
_symmetry.space_group_name_H-M   'P 1'
#
loop_
_entity.id
_entity.type
_entity.pdbx_description
1 polymer ?
#
loop_
_entity_poly.entity_id
_entity_poly.type
_entity_poly.pdbx_seq_one_letter_code
_entity_poly.pdbx_strand_id
1 'polypeptide(L)'
;MPPPLISLPPELLCNILKKLPFKAGRELMASCRKIYDNGKPAFDQKCFKVIPLSLEDKSMLQAEELTKKQPCCFLEEIVIRIDRECDRHPGKLHFEDRLLSIFTNARQLSTKFNAITIHYDPEEFDSRVGRYRAHTKAVVFAIKTFLEGHESTNFKIGIQSIRLHDCATLFALGKSFLNRVQSLGLRLEPYDTRLRFIQEFLPLATNLKEISLMNDTGETLPSNHIRKATKAISSANLKSISIAGIDTTNYKLQKILRPFKASLQKIKLRQIMFEQESFDSFVDHISRNYSIEDFDLEEIWETDGKKESEVIDPMSHWYDLQATPPPS
;
A
#
# COMPACT_ATOMS: atom_id res chain seq x y z
N MET A 1 -24.87 -35.32 6.15
CA MET A 1 -23.57 -35.00 5.52
C MET A 1 -23.23 -33.57 5.89
N PRO A 2 -22.01 -33.26 6.34
CA PRO A 2 -21.61 -31.87 6.51
C PRO A 2 -21.66 -31.15 5.15
N PRO A 3 -22.05 -29.86 5.12
CA PRO A 3 -22.14 -29.11 3.87
C PRO A 3 -20.76 -29.05 3.18
N PRO A 4 -20.71 -29.04 1.84
CA PRO A 4 -19.45 -28.91 1.13
C PRO A 4 -18.78 -27.59 1.52
N LEU A 5 -17.53 -27.69 1.98
CA LEU A 5 -16.70 -26.52 2.26
C LEU A 5 -16.58 -25.69 0.98
N ILE A 6 -17.15 -24.48 1.01
CA ILE A 6 -17.06 -23.49 -0.06
C ILE A 6 -15.59 -23.07 -0.15
N SER A 7 -14.94 -23.35 -1.28
CA SER A 7 -13.59 -22.87 -1.53
C SER A 7 -13.63 -21.37 -1.76
N LEU A 8 -12.96 -20.60 -0.91
CA LEU A 8 -12.69 -19.19 -1.18
C LEU A 8 -11.89 -19.06 -2.50
N PRO A 9 -12.15 -18.05 -3.34
CA PRO A 9 -11.31 -17.79 -4.49
C PRO A 9 -9.87 -17.48 -4.04
N PRO A 10 -8.83 -18.02 -4.70
CA PRO A 10 -7.43 -17.74 -4.37
C PRO A 10 -7.10 -16.25 -4.35
N GLU A 11 -7.73 -15.46 -5.22
CA GLU A 11 -7.62 -14.01 -5.30
C GLU A 11 -8.12 -13.32 -4.02
N LEU A 12 -9.25 -13.80 -3.48
CA LEU A 12 -9.83 -13.27 -2.26
C LEU A 12 -8.95 -13.61 -1.04
N LEU A 13 -8.40 -14.83 -1.01
CA LEU A 13 -7.45 -15.23 0.04
C LEU A 13 -6.15 -14.41 -0.04
N CYS A 14 -5.61 -14.18 -1.23
CA CYS A 14 -4.44 -13.33 -1.42
C CYS A 14 -4.69 -11.91 -0.91
N ASN A 15 -5.87 -11.35 -1.20
CA ASN A 15 -6.26 -10.03 -0.69
C ASN A 15 -6.41 -10.02 0.84
N ILE A 16 -6.93 -11.10 1.44
CA ILE A 16 -7.02 -11.25 2.90
C ILE A 16 -5.61 -11.35 3.52
N LEU A 17 -4.72 -12.15 2.95
CA LEU A 17 -3.34 -12.30 3.44
C LEU A 17 -2.53 -11.00 3.39
N LYS A 18 -2.78 -10.17 2.38
CA LYS A 18 -2.20 -8.82 2.28
C LYS A 18 -2.67 -7.90 3.41
N LYS A 19 -3.84 -8.15 3.98
CA LYS A 19 -4.47 -7.30 5.01
C LYS A 19 -4.35 -7.83 6.44
N LEU A 20 -4.03 -9.11 6.62
CA LEU A 20 -3.98 -9.72 7.96
C LEU A 20 -2.69 -9.42 8.72
N PRO A 21 -2.74 -9.31 10.07
CA PRO A 21 -1.56 -9.41 10.93
C PRO A 21 -0.80 -10.71 10.65
N PHE A 22 0.53 -10.70 10.70
CA PHE A 22 1.35 -11.80 10.16
C PHE A 22 1.05 -13.14 10.82
N LYS A 23 0.91 -13.14 12.15
CA LYS A 23 0.53 -14.33 12.92
C LYS A 23 -0.84 -14.85 12.51
N ALA A 24 -1.82 -13.97 12.32
CA ALA A 24 -3.16 -14.34 11.85
C ALA A 24 -3.15 -14.82 10.39
N GLY A 25 -2.34 -14.20 9.52
CA GLY A 25 -2.12 -14.67 8.15
C GLY A 25 -1.46 -16.05 8.13
N ARG A 26 -0.51 -16.31 9.03
CA ARG A 26 0.12 -17.63 9.20
C ARG A 26 -0.80 -18.66 9.81
N GLU A 27 -1.61 -18.29 10.79
CA GLU A 27 -2.62 -19.16 11.39
C GLU A 27 -3.71 -19.49 10.37
N LEU A 28 -4.13 -18.54 9.54
CA LEU A 28 -5.01 -18.76 8.41
C LEU A 28 -4.38 -19.73 7.42
N MET A 29 -3.12 -19.52 7.04
CA MET A 29 -2.37 -20.39 6.12
C MET A 29 -2.16 -21.80 6.69
N ALA A 30 -1.89 -21.91 8.00
CA ALA A 30 -1.76 -23.18 8.70
C ALA A 30 -3.10 -23.90 8.86
N SER A 31 -4.19 -23.16 9.02
CA SER A 31 -5.55 -23.70 9.06
C SER A 31 -6.00 -24.18 7.68
N CYS A 32 -5.67 -23.43 6.62
CA CYS A 32 -5.79 -23.87 5.24
C CYS A 32 -4.94 -25.13 4.98
N ARG A 33 -3.76 -25.24 5.60
CA ARG A 33 -2.91 -26.44 5.56
C ARG A 33 -3.57 -27.67 6.21
N LYS A 34 -4.39 -27.53 7.26
CA LYS A 34 -5.18 -28.65 7.81
C LYS A 34 -6.32 -29.09 6.88
N ILE A 35 -6.87 -28.17 6.08
CA ILE A 35 -7.87 -28.47 5.05
C ILE A 35 -7.22 -29.17 3.83
N TYR A 36 -5.94 -28.91 3.61
CA TYR A 36 -5.08 -29.42 2.54
C TYR A 36 -4.94 -30.95 2.54
N ASP A 37 -4.82 -31.57 3.71
CA ASP A 37 -4.67 -33.03 3.83
C ASP A 37 -5.92 -33.80 3.35
N ASN A 38 -7.03 -33.10 3.06
CA ASN A 38 -8.28 -33.65 2.52
C ASN A 38 -8.55 -33.33 1.03
N GLY A 39 -7.55 -32.87 0.27
CA GLY A 39 -7.57 -32.97 -1.20
C GLY A 39 -8.40 -31.93 -1.98
N LYS A 40 -7.94 -30.68 -2.04
CA LYS A 40 -8.28 -29.76 -3.15
C LYS A 40 -7.06 -28.94 -3.62
N PRO A 41 -6.78 -28.86 -4.94
CA PRO A 41 -5.62 -28.18 -5.52
C PRO A 41 -5.66 -26.63 -5.49
N ALA A 42 -6.75 -26.01 -5.05
CA ALA A 42 -6.92 -24.54 -5.09
C ALA A 42 -6.01 -23.76 -4.10
N PHE A 43 -5.31 -24.45 -3.20
CA PHE A 43 -4.53 -23.82 -2.13
C PHE A 43 -3.16 -24.48 -1.93
N ASP A 44 -2.51 -24.94 -3.00
CA ASP A 44 -1.15 -25.51 -2.95
C ASP A 44 -0.13 -24.45 -2.46
N GLN A 45 0.78 -24.83 -1.56
CA GLN A 45 1.88 -23.93 -1.15
C GLN A 45 2.79 -23.55 -2.32
N LYS A 46 2.80 -24.35 -3.39
CA LYS A 46 3.48 -24.12 -4.67
C LYS A 46 2.73 -23.13 -5.58
N CYS A 47 1.49 -22.78 -5.24
CA CYS A 47 0.63 -21.84 -5.98
C CYS A 47 0.58 -20.44 -5.38
N PHE A 48 1.40 -20.13 -4.36
CA PHE A 48 1.39 -18.79 -3.78
C PHE A 48 1.91 -17.74 -4.77
N LYS A 49 1.03 -16.78 -5.07
CA LYS A 49 1.39 -15.55 -5.80
C LYS A 49 2.20 -14.59 -4.93
N VAL A 50 2.12 -14.72 -3.60
CA VAL A 50 2.71 -13.77 -2.65
C VAL A 50 3.47 -14.51 -1.54
N ILE A 51 4.70 -14.08 -1.24
CA ILE A 51 5.46 -14.54 -0.06
C ILE A 51 5.53 -13.39 0.95
N PRO A 52 4.87 -13.51 2.13
CA PRO A 52 5.07 -12.58 3.23
C PRO A 52 6.36 -12.92 4.01
N LEU A 53 7.16 -11.91 4.30
CA LEU A 53 8.47 -12.02 4.91
C LEU A 53 8.61 -11.02 6.06
N SER A 54 8.76 -11.48 7.30
CA SER A 54 9.33 -10.68 8.39
C SER A 54 10.86 -10.82 8.39
N LEU A 55 11.58 -9.83 8.93
CA LEU A 55 13.05 -9.84 9.05
C LEU A 55 13.56 -10.70 10.22
N GLU A 56 12.77 -11.68 10.66
CA GLU A 56 13.19 -12.67 11.64
C GLU A 56 13.95 -13.82 10.97
N ASP A 57 14.96 -14.38 11.63
CA ASP A 57 15.79 -15.46 11.06
C ASP A 57 14.96 -16.66 10.59
N LYS A 58 13.95 -17.05 11.37
CA LYS A 58 13.05 -18.18 11.03
C LYS A 58 12.22 -17.88 9.79
N SER A 59 11.69 -16.66 9.66
CA SER A 59 10.92 -16.23 8.49
C SER A 59 11.81 -16.20 7.25
N MET A 60 13.00 -15.62 7.36
CA MET A 60 14.00 -15.58 6.30
C MET A 60 14.44 -16.98 5.86
N LEU A 61 14.70 -17.90 6.82
CA LEU A 61 15.12 -19.28 6.51
C LEU A 61 14.01 -20.01 5.74
N GLN A 62 12.76 -19.84 6.17
CA GLN A 62 11.62 -20.45 5.49
C GLN A 62 11.44 -19.91 4.07
N ALA A 63 11.60 -18.60 3.85
CA ALA A 63 11.54 -18.01 2.52
C ALA A 63 12.69 -18.49 1.62
N GLU A 64 13.91 -18.63 2.16
CA GLU A 64 15.04 -19.24 1.45
C GLU A 64 14.74 -20.69 1.08
N GLU A 65 14.18 -21.49 1.99
CA GLU A 65 13.83 -22.88 1.71
C GLU A 65 12.72 -22.98 0.65
N LEU A 66 11.68 -22.15 0.75
CA LEU A 66 10.59 -22.09 -0.23
C LEU A 66 11.10 -21.71 -1.61
N THR A 67 12.03 -20.76 -1.68
CA THR A 67 12.66 -20.34 -2.94
C THR A 67 13.79 -21.27 -3.40
N LYS A 68 14.18 -22.30 -2.64
CA LYS A 68 15.20 -23.28 -3.03
C LYS A 68 14.64 -24.66 -3.38
N LYS A 69 13.61 -25.13 -2.66
CA LYS A 69 13.24 -26.56 -2.63
C LYS A 69 12.14 -26.98 -3.60
N GLN A 70 11.35 -26.06 -4.17
CA GLN A 70 10.26 -26.39 -5.10
C GLN A 70 10.05 -25.24 -6.09
N PRO A 71 9.63 -25.49 -7.35
CA PRO A 71 9.31 -24.40 -8.25
C PRO A 71 8.03 -23.72 -7.80
N CYS A 72 8.16 -22.57 -7.12
CA CYS A 72 7.08 -21.62 -6.91
C CYS A 72 6.69 -20.98 -8.25
N CYS A 73 6.13 -21.77 -9.19
CA CYS A 73 5.89 -21.38 -10.58
C CYS A 73 5.02 -20.10 -10.71
N PHE A 74 4.25 -19.78 -9.67
CA PHE A 74 3.25 -18.71 -9.68
C PHE A 74 3.61 -17.49 -8.83
N LEU A 75 4.83 -17.43 -8.28
CA LEU A 75 5.24 -16.28 -7.46
C LEU A 75 5.22 -14.98 -8.27
N GLU A 76 4.48 -13.98 -7.81
CA GLU A 76 4.33 -12.66 -8.42
C GLU A 76 4.95 -11.57 -7.53
N GLU A 77 4.82 -11.68 -6.21
CA GLU A 77 5.16 -10.63 -5.26
C GLU A 77 5.84 -11.16 -3.98
N ILE A 78 6.82 -10.42 -3.48
CA ILE A 78 7.35 -10.61 -2.13
C ILE A 78 6.99 -9.39 -1.28
N VAL A 79 6.36 -9.62 -0.13
CA VAL A 79 5.95 -8.57 0.81
C VAL A 79 6.83 -8.63 2.04
N ILE A 80 7.61 -7.58 2.29
CA ILE A 80 8.55 -7.47 3.39
C ILE A 80 7.93 -6.62 4.49
N ARG A 81 7.81 -7.16 5.71
CA ARG A 81 7.30 -6.44 6.87
C ARG A 81 8.46 -5.93 7.72
N ILE A 82 8.40 -4.64 8.04
CA ILE A 82 9.29 -3.98 8.99
C ILE A 82 8.43 -3.63 10.21
N ASP A 83 8.58 -4.42 11.28
CA ASP A 83 7.77 -4.38 12.49
C ASP A 83 8.64 -4.48 13.76
N ARG A 84 8.03 -4.46 14.95
CA ARG A 84 8.74 -4.52 16.25
C ARG A 84 9.50 -5.82 16.47
N GLU A 85 9.10 -6.93 15.87
CA GLU A 85 9.76 -8.22 16.09
C GLU A 85 11.19 -8.20 15.54
N CYS A 86 11.47 -7.32 14.58
CA CYS A 86 12.80 -7.00 14.07
C CYS A 86 13.78 -6.48 15.15
N ASP A 87 13.29 -5.89 16.25
CA ASP A 87 14.13 -5.29 17.30
C ASP A 87 14.78 -6.32 18.25
N ARG A 88 14.33 -7.59 18.25
CA ARG A 88 14.86 -8.62 19.17
C ARG A 88 16.25 -9.14 18.79
N HIS A 89 16.82 -8.65 17.68
CA HIS A 89 18.12 -9.09 17.16
C HIS A 89 19.12 -7.94 16.97
N PRO A 90 19.59 -7.28 18.05
CA PRO A 90 20.45 -6.10 17.97
C PRO A 90 21.91 -6.36 17.52
N GLY A 91 22.22 -7.44 16.79
CA GLY A 91 23.63 -7.85 16.64
C GLY A 91 24.10 -8.65 15.43
N LYS A 92 23.28 -9.02 14.44
CA LYS A 92 23.76 -9.83 13.29
C LYS A 92 23.01 -9.50 11.99
N LEU A 93 23.24 -8.31 11.44
CA LEU A 93 22.60 -7.87 10.20
C LEU A 93 23.34 -8.40 8.96
N HIS A 94 23.09 -9.66 8.59
CA HIS A 94 23.30 -10.17 7.23
C HIS A 94 21.96 -10.39 6.51
N PHE A 95 20.93 -9.60 6.84
CA PHE A 95 19.65 -9.72 6.13
C PHE A 95 19.78 -9.32 4.66
N GLU A 96 20.73 -8.44 4.32
CA GLU A 96 20.98 -8.00 2.94
C GLU A 96 21.28 -9.18 2.01
N ASP A 97 22.28 -9.99 2.34
CA ASP A 97 22.68 -11.14 1.52
C ASP A 97 21.58 -12.20 1.41
N ARG A 98 20.85 -12.40 2.51
CA ARG A 98 19.75 -13.37 2.58
C ARG A 98 18.56 -12.91 1.74
N LEU A 99 18.18 -11.63 1.85
CA LEU A 99 17.14 -11.01 1.02
C LEU A 99 17.52 -11.09 -0.46
N LEU A 100 18.77 -10.74 -0.79
CA LEU A 100 19.28 -10.83 -2.16
C LEU A 100 19.20 -12.28 -2.69
N SER A 101 19.57 -13.28 -1.87
CA SER A 101 19.43 -14.68 -2.23
C SER A 101 17.96 -15.06 -2.48
N ILE A 102 17.04 -14.66 -1.61
CA ILE A 102 15.59 -14.90 -1.76
C ILE A 102 15.09 -14.30 -3.08
N PHE A 103 15.39 -13.02 -3.37
CA PHE A 103 14.93 -12.35 -4.59
C PHE A 103 15.49 -13.01 -5.85
N THR A 104 16.77 -13.36 -5.82
CA THR A 104 17.45 -14.03 -6.95
C THR A 104 16.82 -15.40 -7.22
N ASN A 105 16.61 -16.21 -6.18
CA ASN A 105 16.00 -17.53 -6.30
C ASN A 105 14.53 -17.43 -6.74
N ALA A 106 13.77 -16.49 -6.18
CA ALA A 106 12.39 -16.20 -6.58
C ALA A 106 12.28 -15.91 -8.08
N ARG A 107 13.21 -15.11 -8.62
CA ARG A 107 13.25 -14.77 -10.03
C ARG A 107 13.62 -15.96 -10.92
N GLN A 108 14.53 -16.82 -10.47
CA GLN A 108 14.91 -18.04 -11.19
C GLN A 108 13.74 -19.04 -11.26
N LEU A 109 12.93 -19.11 -10.20
CA LEU A 109 11.83 -20.06 -10.10
C LEU A 109 10.52 -19.58 -10.74
N SER A 110 10.31 -18.27 -10.86
CA SER A 110 9.11 -17.72 -11.49
C SER A 110 9.39 -16.61 -12.47
N THR A 111 8.93 -16.82 -13.70
CA THR A 111 8.89 -15.78 -14.73
C THR A 111 7.90 -14.66 -14.41
N LYS A 112 6.95 -14.90 -13.49
CA LYS A 112 5.91 -13.95 -13.07
C LYS A 112 6.33 -13.02 -11.93
N PHE A 113 7.43 -13.32 -11.24
CA PHE A 113 7.90 -12.49 -10.14
C PHE A 113 8.29 -11.10 -10.66
N ASN A 114 7.50 -10.10 -10.29
CA ASN A 114 7.59 -8.76 -10.84
C ASN A 114 7.32 -7.66 -9.80
N ALA A 115 7.15 -7.99 -8.52
CA ALA A 115 6.85 -7.01 -7.49
C ALA A 115 7.55 -7.28 -6.15
N ILE A 116 8.04 -6.23 -5.51
CA ILE A 116 8.43 -6.25 -4.10
C ILE A 116 7.71 -5.11 -3.39
N THR A 117 7.05 -5.42 -2.27
CA THR A 117 6.35 -4.44 -1.45
C THR A 117 6.94 -4.40 -0.05
N ILE A 118 7.30 -3.20 0.42
CA ILE A 118 7.76 -2.95 1.79
C ILE A 118 6.58 -2.42 2.59
N HIS A 119 6.16 -3.15 3.62
CA HIS A 119 5.08 -2.76 4.52
C HIS A 119 5.66 -2.37 5.89
N TYR A 120 5.46 -1.10 6.26
CA TYR A 120 5.83 -0.59 7.57
C TYR A 120 4.66 -0.81 8.54
N ASP A 121 4.87 -1.59 9.61
CA ASP A 121 3.85 -1.87 10.62
C ASP A 121 4.35 -1.62 12.05
N PRO A 122 4.79 -0.39 12.39
CA PRO A 122 5.14 -0.07 13.77
C PRO A 122 3.86 0.16 14.58
N GLU A 123 3.45 -0.85 15.36
CA GLU A 123 2.29 -0.78 16.26
C GLU A 123 2.36 0.36 17.31
N GLU A 124 3.55 0.87 17.66
CA GLU A 124 3.72 2.03 18.55
C GLU A 124 4.62 3.08 17.91
N PHE A 125 4.27 4.34 18.12
CA PHE A 125 5.13 5.47 17.87
C PHE A 125 6.20 5.55 18.97
N ASP A 126 7.46 5.26 18.65
CA ASP A 126 8.57 5.68 19.49
C ASP A 126 9.39 6.77 18.79
N SER A 127 9.02 8.02 19.07
CA SER A 127 9.72 9.23 18.62
C SER A 127 11.23 9.25 18.88
N ARG A 128 11.73 8.45 19.82
CA ARG A 128 13.13 8.53 20.27
C ARG A 128 14.09 7.69 19.45
N VAL A 129 13.62 6.84 18.54
CA VAL A 129 14.50 5.79 18.05
C VAL A 129 14.35 5.56 16.55
N GLY A 130 15.44 5.75 15.82
CA GLY A 130 15.60 5.29 14.44
C GLY A 130 15.70 3.76 14.33
N ARG A 131 14.87 3.00 15.06
CA ARG A 131 14.92 1.53 15.21
C ARG A 131 14.90 0.83 13.86
N TYR A 132 14.04 1.32 12.98
CA TYR A 132 13.80 0.72 11.67
C TYR A 132 14.77 1.21 10.59
N ARG A 133 15.71 2.11 10.91
CA ARG A 133 16.64 2.68 9.93
C ARG A 133 17.61 1.63 9.39
N ALA A 134 18.16 0.77 10.26
CA ALA A 134 19.07 -0.29 9.84
C ALA A 134 18.35 -1.32 8.96
N HIS A 135 17.16 -1.76 9.37
CA HIS A 135 16.30 -2.68 8.61
C HIS A 135 15.88 -2.10 7.25
N THR A 136 15.42 -0.86 7.22
CA THR A 136 15.05 -0.16 5.97
C THR A 136 16.25 -0.08 5.03
N LYS A 137 17.44 0.28 5.54
CA LYS A 137 18.66 0.32 4.73
C LYS A 137 18.98 -1.05 4.14
N ALA A 138 18.94 -2.10 4.95
CA ALA A 138 19.23 -3.45 4.50
C ALA A 138 18.27 -3.94 3.41
N VAL A 139 16.96 -3.72 3.62
CA VAL A 139 15.93 -4.08 2.63
C VAL A 139 16.14 -3.32 1.32
N VAL A 140 16.32 -2.00 1.39
CA VAL A 140 16.50 -1.19 0.18
C VAL A 140 17.80 -1.52 -0.53
N PHE A 141 18.89 -1.78 0.20
CA PHE A 141 20.16 -2.19 -0.40
C PHE A 141 20.01 -3.51 -1.16
N ALA A 142 19.41 -4.53 -0.54
CA ALA A 142 19.15 -5.82 -1.19
C ALA A 142 18.29 -5.68 -2.46
N ILE A 143 17.22 -4.86 -2.40
CA ILE A 143 16.38 -4.58 -3.57
C ILE A 143 17.19 -3.87 -4.66
N LYS A 144 17.98 -2.86 -4.30
CA LYS A 144 18.80 -2.10 -5.25
C LYS A 144 19.81 -3.02 -5.96
N THR A 145 20.55 -3.82 -5.20
CA THR A 145 21.52 -4.79 -5.75
C THR A 145 20.84 -5.83 -6.65
N PHE A 146 19.67 -6.34 -6.24
CA PHE A 146 18.87 -7.24 -7.07
C PHE A 146 18.47 -6.58 -8.40
N LEU A 147 18.06 -5.31 -8.38
CA LEU A 147 17.64 -4.58 -9.58
C LEU A 147 18.79 -4.12 -10.47
N GLU A 148 19.99 -3.88 -9.94
CA GLU A 148 21.19 -3.59 -10.74
C GLU A 148 21.52 -4.74 -11.69
N GLY A 149 21.25 -5.99 -11.28
CA GLY A 149 21.36 -7.16 -12.16
C GLY A 149 20.18 -7.33 -13.14
N HIS A 150 19.14 -6.51 -13.04
CA HIS A 150 17.85 -6.71 -13.72
C HIS A 150 17.24 -5.39 -14.20
N GLU A 151 17.62 -4.93 -15.40
CA GLU A 151 17.20 -3.65 -15.97
C GLU A 151 15.70 -3.54 -16.34
N SER A 152 14.89 -4.59 -16.12
CA SER A 152 13.49 -4.60 -16.53
C SER A 152 12.71 -3.41 -15.94
N THR A 153 12.11 -2.62 -16.81
CA THR A 153 11.26 -1.47 -16.46
C THR A 153 9.90 -1.89 -15.87
N ASN A 154 9.55 -3.18 -15.94
CA ASN A 154 8.25 -3.70 -15.52
C ASN A 154 8.23 -4.17 -14.06
N PHE A 155 9.36 -4.17 -13.36
CA PHE A 155 9.42 -4.57 -11.96
C PHE A 155 8.85 -3.47 -11.07
N LYS A 156 7.83 -3.80 -10.27
CA LYS A 156 7.12 -2.88 -9.39
C LYS A 156 7.75 -2.87 -8.00
N ILE A 157 8.00 -1.68 -7.47
CA ILE A 157 8.35 -1.49 -6.06
C ILE A 157 7.22 -0.74 -5.38
N GLY A 158 6.67 -1.35 -4.33
CA GLY A 158 5.66 -0.76 -3.46
C GLY A 158 6.25 -0.43 -2.09
N ILE A 159 5.83 0.69 -1.52
CA ILE A 159 6.04 1.04 -0.11
C ILE A 159 4.68 1.34 0.48
N GLN A 160 4.37 0.78 1.64
CA GLN A 160 3.07 0.92 2.30
C GLN A 160 3.24 1.34 3.75
N SER A 161 2.31 2.18 4.20
CA SER A 161 2.15 2.58 5.61
C SER A 161 3.39 3.23 6.24
N ILE A 162 4.26 3.86 5.44
CA ILE A 162 5.47 4.50 5.98
C ILE A 162 5.13 5.83 6.65
N ARG A 163 5.65 6.04 7.86
CA ARG A 163 5.53 7.31 8.59
C ARG A 163 6.56 8.33 8.11
N LEU A 164 6.27 9.62 8.25
CA LEU A 164 7.18 10.68 7.82
C LEU A 164 8.54 10.64 8.50
N HIS A 165 8.59 10.15 9.75
CA HIS A 165 9.83 9.97 10.48
C HIS A 165 10.78 8.97 9.81
N ASP A 166 10.25 7.94 9.16
CA ASP A 166 11.02 6.88 8.50
C ASP A 166 11.40 7.24 7.05
N CYS A 167 10.68 8.17 6.43
CA CYS A 167 11.00 8.70 5.09
C CYS A 167 12.42 9.28 4.99
N ALA A 168 13.00 9.79 6.08
CA ALA A 168 14.36 10.29 6.10
C ALA A 168 15.40 9.22 5.69
N THR A 169 15.12 7.94 6.00
CA THR A 169 15.99 6.84 5.58
C THR A 169 15.88 6.59 4.10
N LEU A 170 14.66 6.57 3.55
CA LEU A 170 14.42 6.45 2.11
C LEU A 170 15.05 7.60 1.33
N PHE A 171 14.94 8.82 1.85
CA PHE A 171 15.58 9.99 1.27
C PHE A 171 17.10 9.86 1.23
N ALA A 172 17.73 9.37 2.31
CA ALA A 172 19.18 9.14 2.35
C ALA A 172 19.65 8.07 1.36
N LEU A 173 18.78 7.15 0.94
CA LEU A 173 19.05 6.14 -0.08
C LEU A 173 18.94 6.72 -1.52
N GLY A 174 18.35 7.92 -1.63
CA GLY A 174 18.47 8.81 -2.77
C GLY A 174 17.56 8.50 -3.95
N LYS A 175 17.66 9.37 -4.96
CA LYS A 175 16.85 9.34 -6.19
C LYS A 175 16.90 8.00 -6.94
N SER A 176 18.04 7.31 -6.90
CA SER A 176 18.24 6.06 -7.65
C SER A 176 17.22 4.97 -7.30
N PHE A 177 16.92 4.81 -6.01
CA PHE A 177 15.91 3.86 -5.54
C PHE A 177 14.50 4.43 -5.71
N LEU A 178 14.28 5.68 -5.31
CA LEU A 178 12.94 6.28 -5.31
C LEU A 178 12.32 6.42 -6.70
N ASN A 179 13.13 6.65 -7.73
CA ASN A 179 12.66 6.64 -9.11
C ASN A 179 12.09 5.29 -9.54
N ARG A 180 12.40 4.17 -8.86
CA ARG A 180 11.85 2.84 -9.17
C ARG A 180 10.55 2.55 -8.43
N VAL A 181 10.18 3.36 -7.43
CA VAL A 181 8.95 3.19 -6.64
C VAL A 181 7.74 3.54 -7.48
N GLN A 182 6.80 2.59 -7.59
CA GLN A 182 5.56 2.75 -8.36
C GLN A 182 4.32 2.91 -7.46
N SER A 183 4.38 2.43 -6.22
CA SER A 183 3.31 2.61 -5.24
C SER A 183 3.88 3.10 -3.91
N LEU A 184 3.26 4.11 -3.31
CA LEU A 184 3.70 4.68 -2.04
C LEU A 184 2.50 4.98 -1.12
N GLY A 185 2.47 4.37 0.05
CA GLY A 185 1.51 4.68 1.12
C GLY A 185 2.19 5.42 2.26
N LEU A 186 1.80 6.67 2.47
CA LEU A 186 2.24 7.52 3.57
C LEU A 186 1.20 7.52 4.69
N ARG A 187 1.66 7.29 5.91
CA ARG A 187 0.90 7.51 7.14
C ARG A 187 1.27 8.89 7.68
N LEU A 188 0.26 9.75 7.80
CA LEU A 188 0.37 11.14 8.22
C LEU A 188 -0.37 11.32 9.54
N GLU A 189 0.28 11.96 10.51
CA GLU A 189 -0.31 12.26 11.81
C GLU A 189 -0.60 13.77 11.91
N PRO A 190 -1.65 14.20 12.64
CA PRO A 190 -2.01 15.62 12.76
C PRO A 190 -0.88 16.53 13.25
N TYR A 191 0.02 15.98 14.07
CA TYR A 191 1.13 16.70 14.71
C TYR A 191 2.46 16.53 13.97
N ASP A 192 2.45 16.00 12.75
CA ASP A 192 3.66 15.80 11.94
C ASP A 192 4.34 17.13 11.59
N THR A 193 5.37 17.50 12.35
CA THR A 193 6.21 18.69 12.08
C THR A 193 7.14 18.50 10.87
N ARG A 194 7.17 17.29 10.32
CA ARG A 194 8.14 16.83 9.30
C ARG A 194 7.63 16.91 7.86
N LEU A 195 6.55 17.65 7.61
CA LEU A 195 5.98 17.82 6.26
C LEU A 195 6.97 18.33 5.21
N ARG A 196 7.98 19.12 5.60
CA ARG A 196 9.03 19.57 4.66
C ARG A 196 9.73 18.39 3.96
N PHE A 197 9.90 17.26 4.66
CA PHE A 197 10.55 16.08 4.09
C PHE A 197 9.70 15.46 2.98
N ILE A 198 8.37 15.54 3.06
CA ILE A 198 7.48 15.12 1.96
C ILE A 198 7.78 15.92 0.70
N GLN A 199 7.98 17.24 0.85
CA GLN A 199 8.24 18.14 -0.26
C GLN A 199 9.60 17.91 -0.93
N GLU A 200 10.55 17.32 -0.22
CA GLU A 200 11.86 16.94 -0.75
C GLU A 200 11.89 15.51 -1.31
N PHE A 201 11.14 14.60 -0.68
CA PHE A 201 11.13 13.17 -0.97
C PHE A 201 10.23 12.80 -2.15
N LEU A 202 8.97 13.25 -2.17
CA LEU A 202 8.00 12.89 -3.21
C LEU A 202 8.44 13.28 -4.63
N PRO A 203 9.12 14.42 -4.86
CA PRO A 203 9.62 14.75 -6.20
C PRO A 203 10.62 13.73 -6.76
N LEU A 204 11.27 12.92 -5.91
CA LEU A 204 12.24 11.91 -6.32
C LEU A 204 11.58 10.62 -6.84
N ALA A 205 10.30 10.39 -6.51
CA ALA A 205 9.52 9.23 -6.95
C ALA A 205 8.85 9.49 -8.32
N THR A 206 9.66 9.72 -9.35
CA THR A 206 9.16 10.18 -10.68
C THR A 206 8.31 9.14 -11.44
N ASN A 207 8.43 7.85 -11.13
CA ASN A 207 7.61 6.79 -11.75
C ASN A 207 6.42 6.33 -10.89
N LEU A 208 6.02 7.14 -9.88
CA LEU A 208 4.91 6.82 -9.01
C LEU A 208 3.58 6.73 -9.79
N LYS A 209 2.89 5.59 -9.68
CA LYS A 209 1.59 5.32 -10.30
C LYS A 209 0.46 5.35 -9.28
N GLU A 210 0.76 5.00 -8.04
CA GLU A 210 -0.23 4.86 -6.98
C GLU A 210 0.28 5.57 -5.72
N ILE A 211 -0.57 6.40 -5.11
CA ILE A 211 -0.27 7.00 -3.82
C ILE A 211 -1.43 6.79 -2.84
N SER A 212 -1.09 6.45 -1.60
CA SER A 212 -2.02 6.43 -0.49
C SER A 212 -1.56 7.42 0.58
N LEU A 213 -2.47 8.27 1.05
CA LEU A 213 -2.24 9.26 2.09
C LEU A 213 -3.27 9.01 3.20
N MET A 214 -2.85 8.39 4.28
CA MET A 214 -3.74 7.90 5.33
C MET A 214 -3.41 8.55 6.67
N ASN A 215 -4.45 8.88 7.42
CA ASN A 215 -4.36 9.17 8.84
C ASN A 215 -5.26 8.17 9.58
N ASP A 216 -4.67 7.47 10.55
CA ASP A 216 -5.29 6.39 11.32
C ASP A 216 -5.21 6.65 12.83
N THR A 217 -4.97 7.90 13.24
CA THR A 217 -4.86 8.32 14.64
C THR A 217 -6.22 8.49 15.33
N GLY A 218 -7.32 8.28 14.60
CA GLY A 218 -8.70 8.53 15.09
C GLY A 218 -9.08 10.01 15.13
N GLU A 219 -8.10 10.91 15.09
CA GLU A 219 -8.27 12.34 14.81
C GLU A 219 -8.27 12.57 13.31
N THR A 220 -8.90 13.65 12.84
CA THR A 220 -8.95 14.01 11.42
C THR A 220 -7.76 14.91 11.05
N LEU A 221 -7.17 14.67 9.87
CA LEU A 221 -6.04 15.47 9.39
C LEU A 221 -6.55 16.67 8.60
N PRO A 222 -6.05 17.90 8.84
CA PRO A 222 -6.39 19.04 8.01
C PRO A 222 -5.94 18.81 6.57
N SER A 223 -6.85 18.95 5.61
CA SER A 223 -6.62 18.80 4.16
C SER A 223 -5.43 19.57 3.57
N ASN A 224 -4.94 20.61 4.26
CA ASN A 224 -3.71 21.31 3.88
C ASN A 224 -2.45 20.41 3.88
N HIS A 225 -2.38 19.41 4.77
CA HIS A 225 -1.27 18.46 4.84
C HIS A 225 -1.24 17.59 3.58
N ILE A 226 -2.39 17.01 3.24
CA ILE A 226 -2.61 16.26 2.00
C ILE A 226 -2.28 17.10 0.78
N ARG A 227 -2.76 18.34 0.74
CA ARG A 227 -2.50 19.25 -0.39
C ARG A 227 -1.02 19.55 -0.58
N LYS A 228 -0.25 19.69 0.51
CA LYS A 228 1.21 19.86 0.41
C LYS A 228 1.87 18.61 -0.16
N ALA A 229 1.44 17.43 0.28
CA ALA A 229 1.94 16.16 -0.24
C ALA A 229 1.62 16.00 -1.73
N THR A 230 0.36 16.17 -2.14
CA THR A 230 -0.02 16.00 -3.55
C THR A 230 0.67 17.00 -4.47
N LYS A 231 0.85 18.26 -4.05
CA LYS A 231 1.63 19.24 -4.82
C LYS A 231 3.09 18.87 -5.03
N ALA A 232 3.67 18.06 -4.15
CA ALA A 232 5.07 17.65 -4.25
C ALA A 232 5.27 16.42 -5.16
N ILE A 233 4.20 15.75 -5.57
CA ILE A 233 4.28 14.62 -6.49
C ILE A 233 4.65 15.15 -7.87
N SER A 234 5.80 14.72 -8.38
CA SER A 234 6.31 15.09 -9.71
C SER A 234 5.86 14.14 -10.82
N SER A 235 5.26 13.00 -10.48
CA SER A 235 4.90 11.99 -11.47
C SER A 235 3.68 12.39 -12.29
N ALA A 236 3.87 12.46 -13.61
CA ALA A 236 2.78 12.67 -14.56
C ALA A 236 1.88 11.42 -14.74
N ASN A 237 2.37 10.24 -14.34
CA ASN A 237 1.73 8.95 -14.57
C ASN A 237 0.94 8.43 -13.35
N LEU A 238 0.61 9.30 -12.39
CA LEU A 238 -0.17 8.93 -11.22
C LEU A 238 -1.59 8.56 -11.64
N LYS A 239 -1.94 7.28 -11.49
CA LYS A 239 -3.23 6.69 -11.90
C LYS A 239 -4.18 6.48 -10.74
N SER A 240 -3.67 6.28 -9.54
CA SER A 240 -4.48 5.95 -8.36
C SER A 240 -4.11 6.84 -7.17
N ILE A 241 -5.13 7.36 -6.50
CA ILE A 241 -4.99 8.05 -5.22
C ILE A 241 -5.95 7.47 -4.19
N SER A 242 -5.43 7.15 -3.01
CA SER A 242 -6.22 6.81 -1.83
C SER A 242 -6.01 7.88 -0.77
N ILE A 243 -7.09 8.41 -0.22
CA ILE A 243 -7.03 9.40 0.87
C ILE A 243 -7.90 8.88 2.01
N ALA A 244 -7.37 8.90 3.24
CA ALA A 244 -8.14 8.51 4.42
C ALA A 244 -7.94 9.41 5.63
N GLY A 245 -9.02 9.64 6.39
CA GLY A 245 -8.99 10.28 7.71
C GLY A 245 -8.78 11.79 7.65
N ILE A 246 -9.55 12.52 6.82
CA ILE A 246 -9.36 13.96 6.60
C ILE A 246 -10.66 14.76 6.67
N ASP A 247 -10.52 16.04 7.09
CA ASP A 247 -11.57 17.05 7.01
C ASP A 247 -11.36 17.96 5.80
N THR A 248 -12.40 18.08 5.00
CA THR A 248 -12.32 18.79 3.72
C THR A 248 -13.66 19.41 3.34
N THR A 249 -13.61 20.25 2.30
CA THR A 249 -14.78 20.63 1.51
C THR A 249 -14.59 20.11 0.11
N ASN A 250 -15.65 20.14 -0.70
CA ASN A 250 -15.57 19.95 -2.14
C ASN A 250 -14.38 20.72 -2.77
N TYR A 251 -14.32 22.03 -2.54
CA TYR A 251 -13.28 22.88 -3.12
C TYR A 251 -11.86 22.51 -2.69
N LYS A 252 -11.67 22.16 -1.41
CA LYS A 252 -10.37 21.72 -0.88
C LYS A 252 -9.95 20.39 -1.50
N LEU A 253 -10.87 19.43 -1.65
CA LEU A 253 -10.57 18.12 -2.24
C LEU A 253 -10.32 18.21 -3.75
N GLN A 254 -11.10 19.01 -4.48
CA GLN A 254 -10.81 19.32 -5.89
C GLN A 254 -9.41 19.90 -6.07
N LYS A 255 -8.96 20.80 -5.18
CA LYS A 255 -7.60 21.35 -5.21
C LYS A 255 -6.51 20.30 -4.95
N ILE A 256 -6.80 19.28 -4.17
CA ILE A 256 -5.88 18.16 -3.90
C ILE A 256 -5.72 17.29 -5.15
N LEU A 257 -6.82 17.03 -5.86
CA LEU A 257 -6.86 16.12 -7.02
C LEU A 257 -6.49 16.80 -8.35
N ARG A 258 -6.70 18.12 -8.46
CA ARG A 258 -6.45 18.90 -9.69
C ARG A 258 -5.11 18.64 -10.37
N PRO A 259 -3.97 18.47 -9.67
CA PRO A 259 -2.69 18.16 -10.31
C PRO A 259 -2.70 16.89 -11.18
N PHE A 260 -3.61 15.95 -10.90
CA PHE A 260 -3.66 14.63 -11.55
C PHE A 260 -4.84 14.48 -12.50
N LYS A 261 -5.58 15.56 -12.78
CA LYS A 261 -6.82 15.51 -13.59
C LYS A 261 -6.67 14.73 -14.91
N ALA A 262 -5.50 14.83 -15.56
CA ALA A 262 -5.26 14.21 -16.87
C ALA A 262 -4.89 12.71 -16.81
N SER A 263 -4.43 12.21 -15.66
CA SER A 263 -3.87 10.85 -15.55
C SER A 263 -4.56 9.98 -14.51
N LEU A 264 -5.33 10.58 -13.60
CA LEU A 264 -6.01 9.88 -12.53
C LEU A 264 -7.18 9.05 -13.07
N GLN A 265 -7.13 7.75 -12.80
CA GLN A 265 -8.13 6.76 -13.22
C GLN A 265 -8.87 6.17 -12.01
N LYS A 266 -8.26 6.21 -10.83
CA LYS A 266 -8.79 5.60 -9.61
C LYS A 266 -8.74 6.55 -8.43
N ILE A 267 -9.85 6.65 -7.71
CA ILE A 267 -9.94 7.41 -6.47
C ILE A 267 -10.57 6.53 -5.41
N LYS A 268 -9.87 6.35 -4.28
CA LYS A 268 -10.42 5.76 -3.06
C LYS A 268 -10.46 6.81 -1.96
N LEU A 269 -11.62 7.03 -1.37
CA LEU A 269 -11.80 7.93 -0.25
C LEU A 269 -12.37 7.14 0.92
N ARG A 270 -11.75 7.25 2.09
CA ARG A 270 -12.20 6.58 3.31
C ARG A 270 -12.21 7.52 4.51
N GLN A 271 -13.20 7.46 5.39
CA GLN A 271 -13.20 8.28 6.62
C GLN A 271 -13.00 9.76 6.30
N ILE A 272 -13.84 10.28 5.39
CA ILE A 272 -13.78 11.68 4.97
C ILE A 272 -14.96 12.42 5.58
N MET A 273 -14.68 13.53 6.26
CA MET A 273 -15.69 14.48 6.69
C MET A 273 -15.75 15.64 5.69
N PHE A 274 -16.90 15.78 5.03
CA PHE A 274 -17.22 16.91 4.15
C PHE A 274 -17.91 18.01 4.95
N GLU A 275 -17.18 19.09 5.19
CA GLU A 275 -17.73 20.34 5.72
C GLU A 275 -18.69 20.98 4.70
N GLN A 276 -19.70 21.70 5.19
CA GLN A 276 -20.64 22.50 4.40
C GLN A 276 -21.56 21.68 3.49
N GLU A 277 -21.89 20.45 3.87
CA GLU A 277 -22.77 19.56 3.09
C GLU A 277 -22.35 19.51 1.60
N SER A 278 -21.05 19.30 1.38
CA SER A 278 -20.42 19.49 0.08
C SER A 278 -20.05 18.20 -0.66
N PHE A 279 -20.48 17.04 -0.17
CA PHE A 279 -20.20 15.73 -0.77
C PHE A 279 -20.83 15.61 -2.17
N ASP A 280 -22.13 15.88 -2.32
CA ASP A 280 -22.83 15.75 -3.61
C ASP A 280 -22.18 16.62 -4.68
N SER A 281 -21.88 17.88 -4.33
CA SER A 281 -21.20 18.83 -5.21
C SER A 281 -19.79 18.36 -5.61
N PHE A 282 -19.14 17.55 -4.77
CA PHE A 282 -17.86 16.94 -5.10
C PHE A 282 -18.02 15.78 -6.08
N VAL A 283 -18.95 14.85 -5.83
CA VAL A 283 -19.24 13.71 -6.72
C VAL A 283 -19.63 14.20 -8.12
N ASP A 284 -20.53 15.19 -8.19
CA ASP A 284 -20.94 15.85 -9.43
C ASP A 284 -19.76 16.47 -10.19
N HIS A 285 -18.82 17.07 -9.47
CA HIS A 285 -17.63 17.64 -10.10
C HIS A 285 -16.73 16.55 -10.67
N ILE A 286 -16.46 15.49 -9.89
CA ILE A 286 -15.58 14.40 -10.32
C ILE A 286 -16.15 13.70 -11.55
N SER A 287 -17.44 13.35 -11.55
CA SER A 287 -18.09 12.64 -12.66
C SER A 287 -18.01 13.39 -13.98
N ARG A 288 -18.13 14.73 -13.94
CA ARG A 288 -18.10 15.59 -15.14
C ARG A 288 -16.70 15.96 -15.61
N ASN A 289 -15.68 15.85 -14.75
CA ASN A 289 -14.35 16.41 -15.01
C ASN A 289 -13.22 15.39 -15.08
N TYR A 290 -13.41 14.18 -14.58
CA TYR A 290 -12.37 13.15 -14.51
C TYR A 290 -12.82 11.88 -15.22
N SER A 291 -11.91 11.23 -15.93
CA SER A 291 -12.13 9.93 -16.55
C SER A 291 -11.84 8.81 -15.55
N ILE A 292 -12.66 8.71 -14.49
CA ILE A 292 -12.48 7.72 -13.42
C ILE A 292 -13.03 6.36 -13.85
N GLU A 293 -12.17 5.35 -13.85
CA GLU A 293 -12.51 3.94 -14.08
C GLU A 293 -12.97 3.24 -12.80
N ASP A 294 -12.48 3.68 -11.64
CA ASP A 294 -12.67 3.04 -10.35
C ASP A 294 -12.83 4.11 -9.26
N PHE A 295 -14.03 4.18 -8.67
CA PHE A 295 -14.38 5.14 -7.63
C PHE A 295 -14.88 4.36 -6.42
N ASP A 296 -14.19 4.49 -5.28
CA ASP A 296 -14.47 3.73 -4.06
C ASP A 296 -14.60 4.67 -2.88
N LEU A 297 -15.76 4.64 -2.22
CA LEU A 297 -16.13 5.51 -1.11
C LEU A 297 -16.55 4.68 0.10
N GLU A 298 -15.93 4.94 1.24
CA GLU A 298 -16.13 4.17 2.47
C GLU A 298 -16.15 5.10 3.69
N GLU A 299 -17.14 4.97 4.59
CA GLU A 299 -17.24 5.80 5.81
C GLU A 299 -17.18 7.32 5.50
N ILE A 300 -18.14 7.83 4.72
CA ILE A 300 -18.21 9.24 4.33
C ILE A 300 -19.23 9.97 5.22
N TRP A 301 -18.85 11.14 5.70
CA TRP A 301 -19.66 11.96 6.62
C TRP A 301 -19.78 13.38 6.11
N GLU A 302 -20.85 14.06 6.50
CA GLU A 302 -21.08 15.48 6.24
C GLU A 302 -21.39 16.24 7.53
N THR A 303 -21.05 17.53 7.53
CA THR A 303 -21.39 18.44 8.62
C THR A 303 -21.76 19.83 8.14
N ASP A 304 -22.82 20.40 8.72
CA ASP A 304 -23.21 21.81 8.57
C ASP A 304 -22.51 22.72 9.61
N GLY A 305 -21.59 22.15 10.41
CA GLY A 305 -20.92 22.79 11.54
C GLY A 305 -21.69 22.71 12.87
N LYS A 306 -22.88 22.10 12.89
CA LYS A 306 -23.69 21.86 14.10
C LYS A 306 -24.06 20.39 14.27
N LYS A 307 -24.32 19.68 13.19
CA LYS A 307 -24.68 18.26 13.17
C LYS A 307 -23.81 17.53 12.16
N GLU A 308 -23.40 16.34 12.55
CA GLU A 308 -22.71 15.40 11.70
C GLU A 308 -23.68 14.30 11.28
N SER A 309 -23.63 13.90 10.02
CA SER A 309 -24.42 12.80 9.47
C SER A 309 -23.58 11.96 8.54
N GLU A 310 -23.70 10.64 8.66
CA GLU A 310 -23.13 9.70 7.70
C GLU A 310 -23.90 9.80 6.37
N VAL A 311 -23.18 9.85 5.26
CA VAL A 311 -23.76 9.73 3.93
C VAL A 311 -24.11 8.26 3.71
N ILE A 312 -25.40 7.96 3.67
CA ILE A 312 -25.89 6.59 3.48
C ILE A 312 -25.70 6.21 2.00
N ASP A 313 -25.04 5.07 1.78
CA ASP A 313 -24.74 4.54 0.43
C ASP A 313 -24.10 5.58 -0.51
N PRO A 314 -22.88 6.06 -0.21
CA PRO A 314 -22.23 7.12 -0.97
C PRO A 314 -21.95 6.72 -2.44
N MET A 315 -21.99 5.43 -2.76
CA MET A 315 -21.79 4.92 -4.12
C MET A 315 -23.02 5.06 -5.00
N SER A 316 -24.24 5.09 -4.44
CA SER A 316 -25.48 5.30 -5.20
C SER A 316 -25.45 6.59 -6.03
N HIS A 317 -25.02 7.69 -5.42
CA HIS A 317 -24.85 9.00 -6.05
C HIS A 317 -23.94 8.97 -7.28
N TRP A 318 -22.88 8.16 -7.24
CA TRP A 318 -21.96 8.00 -8.37
C TRP A 318 -22.62 7.26 -9.54
N TYR A 319 -23.35 6.19 -9.25
CA TYR A 319 -24.02 5.39 -10.29
C TYR A 319 -25.16 6.14 -10.97
N ASP A 320 -25.94 6.93 -10.22
CA ASP A 320 -27.02 7.75 -10.78
C ASP A 320 -26.51 8.75 -11.83
N LEU A 321 -25.33 9.32 -11.60
CA LEU A 321 -24.71 10.28 -12.52
C LEU A 321 -24.13 9.61 -13.79
N GLN A 322 -23.72 8.34 -13.70
CA GLN A 322 -23.25 7.58 -14.86
C GLN A 322 -24.39 7.04 -15.73
N ALA A 323 -25.59 6.90 -15.18
CA ALA A 323 -26.76 6.34 -15.87
C ALA A 323 -27.42 7.29 -16.88
N THR A 324 -27.07 8.58 -16.88
CA THR A 324 -27.57 9.56 -17.86
C THR A 324 -26.63 9.69 -19.06
N PRO A 325 -26.92 9.05 -20.21
CA PRO A 325 -26.31 9.48 -21.46
C PRO A 325 -26.82 10.88 -21.81
N PRO A 326 -26.01 11.73 -22.47
CA PRO A 326 -26.47 13.04 -22.92
C PRO A 326 -27.65 12.86 -23.88
N PRO A 327 -28.69 13.73 -23.83
CA PRO A 327 -29.71 13.75 -24.86
C PRO A 327 -29.04 14.02 -26.21
N SER A 328 -29.28 13.11 -27.15
CA SER A 328 -28.80 13.12 -28.53
C SER A 328 -29.27 14.33 -29.33
#